data_AF-A0A974UIM8-F1
#
_entry.id   AF-A0A974UIM8-F1
#
_cell.length_a   1.000
_cell.length_b   1.000
_cell.length_c   1.000
_cell.angle_alpha   90.00
_cell.angle_beta   90.00
_cell.angle_gamma   90.00
#
_symmetry.space_group_name_H-M   'P 1'
#
loop_
_entity.id
_entity.type
_entity.pdbx_description
1 polymer ?
#
loop_
_entity_poly.entity_id
_entity_poly.type
_entity_poly.pdbx_seq_one_letter_code
_entity_poly.pdbx_strand_id
1 'polypeptide(L)'
;MEKKMLAPGEMVAAQWPLDGPYDPERLASAMEACAELVRWANYATLSTTSEALPSAPEVYPTLGYLSSLPAGFKQLLGQLGTWAEGLAGDPSLRSDQTHDHEGGAAAAQDAAAELRAAAVAVTTVRRHVAAAHSMIGRLYHDEA
;
A
#
# COMPACT_ATOMS: atom_id res chain seq x y z
N MET A 1 -32.09 -13.93 -6.64
CA MET A 1 -30.84 -14.70 -6.77
C MET A 1 -29.81 -13.96 -5.94
N GLU A 2 -29.41 -14.52 -4.80
CA GLU A 2 -28.50 -13.86 -3.87
C GLU A 2 -27.09 -13.87 -4.47
N LYS A 3 -26.50 -12.71 -4.76
CA LYS A 3 -25.10 -12.63 -5.20
C LYS A 3 -24.26 -13.02 -3.99
N LYS A 4 -23.65 -14.21 -4.03
CA LYS A 4 -22.66 -14.62 -3.03
C LYS A 4 -21.56 -13.55 -3.01
N MET A 5 -21.41 -12.86 -1.89
CA MET A 5 -20.31 -11.93 -1.68
C MET A 5 -19.02 -12.75 -1.57
N LEU A 6 -18.08 -12.50 -2.48
CA LEU A 6 -16.76 -13.11 -2.44
C LEU A 6 -16.01 -12.58 -1.22
N ALA A 7 -15.17 -13.43 -0.61
CA ALA A 7 -14.24 -12.95 0.41
C ALA A 7 -13.24 -11.96 -0.23
N PRO A 8 -12.69 -10.97 0.51
CA PRO A 8 -11.78 -9.98 -0.07
C PRO A 8 -10.59 -10.59 -0.83
N GLY A 9 -10.01 -11.68 -0.31
CA GLY A 9 -8.93 -12.40 -1.01
C GLY A 9 -9.38 -13.06 -2.32
N GLU A 10 -10.61 -13.57 -2.37
CA GLU A 10 -11.19 -14.15 -3.60
C GLU A 10 -11.51 -13.05 -4.63
N MET A 11 -11.98 -11.89 -4.18
CA MET A 11 -12.20 -10.72 -5.04
C MET A 11 -10.89 -10.25 -5.67
N VAL A 12 -9.82 -10.14 -4.87
CA VAL A 12 -8.49 -9.75 -5.36
C VAL A 12 -7.96 -10.80 -6.33
N ALA A 13 -8.00 -12.10 -5.96
CA ALA A 13 -7.49 -13.17 -6.80
C ALA A 13 -8.25 -13.35 -8.12
N ALA A 14 -9.55 -13.03 -8.15
CA ALA A 14 -10.35 -13.06 -9.38
C ALA A 14 -9.89 -12.01 -10.41
N GLN A 15 -9.36 -10.87 -9.95
CA GLN A 15 -8.92 -9.78 -10.82
C GLN A 15 -7.39 -9.78 -11.06
N TRP A 16 -6.61 -10.07 -10.01
CA TRP A 16 -5.14 -10.12 -10.01
C TRP A 16 -4.67 -11.44 -9.35
N PRO A 17 -4.57 -12.53 -10.12
CA PRO A 17 -4.12 -13.83 -9.59
C PRO A 17 -2.71 -13.75 -9.00
N LEU A 18 -2.52 -14.34 -7.82
CA LEU A 18 -1.23 -14.30 -7.12
C LEU A 18 -0.15 -15.15 -7.79
N ASP A 19 -0.51 -16.07 -8.67
CA ASP A 19 0.36 -16.97 -9.43
C ASP A 19 0.65 -16.48 -10.86
N GLY A 20 0.13 -15.30 -11.22
CA GLY A 20 0.34 -14.67 -12.52
C GLY A 20 -0.71 -15.06 -13.58
N PRO A 21 -0.50 -14.69 -14.85
CA PRO A 21 0.66 -13.99 -15.39
C PRO A 21 0.82 -12.57 -14.84
N TYR A 22 2.06 -12.15 -14.59
CA TYR A 22 2.38 -10.77 -14.24
C TYR A 22 2.75 -10.00 -15.50
N ASP A 23 2.07 -8.89 -15.74
CA ASP A 23 2.40 -7.94 -16.80
C ASP A 23 2.31 -6.50 -16.26
N PRO A 24 2.95 -5.52 -16.92
CA PRO A 24 3.00 -4.14 -16.43
C PRO A 24 1.61 -3.49 -16.30
N GLU A 25 0.68 -3.78 -17.21
CA GLU A 25 -0.68 -3.22 -17.20
C GLU A 25 -1.47 -3.75 -16.02
N ARG A 26 -1.37 -5.06 -15.73
CA ARG A 26 -1.98 -5.68 -14.56
C ARG A 26 -1.41 -5.12 -13.26
N LEU A 27 -0.09 -4.99 -13.16
CA LEU A 27 0.53 -4.39 -11.97
C LEU A 27 0.06 -2.95 -11.77
N ALA A 28 0.02 -2.14 -12.83
CA ALA A 28 -0.47 -0.75 -12.77
C ALA A 28 -1.94 -0.69 -12.32
N SER A 29 -2.81 -1.52 -12.90
CA SER A 29 -4.24 -1.58 -12.51
C SER A 29 -4.45 -2.03 -11.06
N ALA A 30 -3.59 -2.93 -10.55
CA ALA A 30 -3.63 -3.33 -9.14
C ALA A 30 -3.27 -2.17 -8.21
N MET A 31 -2.25 -1.38 -8.56
CA MET A 31 -1.85 -0.19 -7.80
C MET A 31 -2.92 0.90 -7.85
N GLU A 32 -3.57 1.10 -9.00
CA GLU A 32 -4.72 2.01 -9.15
C GLU A 32 -5.88 1.57 -8.24
N ALA A 33 -6.21 0.29 -8.23
CA ALA A 33 -7.24 -0.25 -7.33
C ALA A 33 -6.90 -0.04 -5.84
N CYS A 34 -5.63 -0.18 -5.45
CA CYS A 34 -5.20 0.16 -4.09
C CYS A 34 -5.46 1.63 -3.76
N ALA A 35 -5.15 2.56 -4.67
CA ALA A 35 -5.41 3.99 -4.47
C ALA A 35 -6.92 4.28 -4.32
N GLU A 36 -7.75 3.62 -5.13
CA GLU A 36 -9.20 3.73 -5.09
C GLU A 36 -9.81 3.18 -3.79
N LEU A 37 -9.26 2.09 -3.25
CA LEU A 37 -9.66 1.55 -1.94
C LEU A 37 -9.33 2.52 -0.80
N VAL A 38 -8.16 3.16 -0.84
CA VAL A 38 -7.79 4.21 0.12
C VAL A 38 -8.71 5.42 -0.02
N ARG A 39 -9.04 5.83 -1.25
CA ARG A 39 -9.99 6.92 -1.52
C ARG A 39 -11.37 6.60 -0.94
N TRP A 40 -11.88 5.38 -1.15
CA TRP A 40 -13.13 4.92 -0.55
C TRP A 40 -13.07 4.95 0.98
N ALA A 41 -11.98 4.44 1.58
CA ALA A 41 -11.81 4.46 3.04
C ALA A 41 -11.83 5.89 3.59
N ASN A 42 -11.16 6.83 2.91
CA ASN A 42 -11.18 8.24 3.30
C ASN A 42 -12.61 8.83 3.30
N TYR A 43 -13.42 8.52 2.28
CA TYR A 43 -14.83 8.92 2.24
C TYR A 43 -15.64 8.27 3.36
N ALA A 44 -15.42 6.99 3.63
CA ALA A 44 -16.08 6.27 4.71
C ALA A 44 -15.74 6.87 6.09
N THR A 45 -14.57 7.49 6.26
CA THR A 45 -14.13 8.10 7.52
C THR A 45 -14.37 9.61 7.64
N LEU A 46 -14.98 10.25 6.63
CA LEU A 46 -15.08 11.71 6.56
C LEU A 46 -16.00 12.32 7.65
N SER A 47 -17.02 11.58 8.11
CA SER A 47 -17.93 12.05 9.15
C SER A 47 -17.66 11.35 10.49
N THR A 48 -17.67 12.11 11.59
CA THR A 48 -17.64 11.57 12.96
C THR A 48 -18.94 10.85 13.37
N THR A 49 -20.00 11.00 12.57
CA THR A 49 -21.26 10.23 12.65
C THR A 49 -21.35 9.14 11.58
N SER A 50 -20.24 8.82 10.92
CA SER A 50 -20.20 7.82 9.86
C SER A 50 -20.69 6.46 10.35
N GLU A 51 -21.67 5.89 9.66
CA GLU A 51 -22.11 4.49 9.84
C GLU A 51 -20.95 3.49 9.70
N ALA A 52 -19.84 3.88 9.07
CA ALA A 52 -18.69 3.01 8.88
C ALA A 52 -17.82 2.87 10.14
N LEU A 53 -17.88 3.82 11.08
CA LEU A 53 -17.14 3.78 12.36
C LEU A 53 -18.06 4.21 13.53
N PRO A 54 -19.12 3.44 13.85
CA PRO A 54 -20.12 3.85 14.84
C PRO A 54 -19.58 3.95 16.28
N SER A 55 -18.59 3.11 16.63
CA SER A 55 -18.04 3.00 17.97
C SER A 55 -16.55 2.60 17.97
N ALA A 56 -15.89 2.77 19.12
CA ALA A 56 -14.48 2.40 19.25
C ALA A 56 -14.18 0.89 19.00
N PRO A 57 -15.01 -0.06 19.46
CA PRO A 57 -14.86 -1.47 19.10
C PRO A 57 -14.91 -1.75 17.59
N GLU A 58 -15.70 -1.02 16.81
CA GLU A 58 -15.82 -1.22 15.35
C GLU A 58 -14.64 -0.61 14.58
N VAL A 59 -13.94 0.37 15.16
CA VAL A 59 -12.70 0.93 14.62
C VAL A 59 -11.52 -0.04 14.78
N TYR A 60 -11.54 -0.91 15.80
CA TYR A 60 -10.43 -1.81 16.12
C TYR A 60 -10.03 -2.71 14.94
N PRO A 61 -10.92 -3.48 14.30
CA PRO A 61 -10.56 -4.29 13.12
C PRO A 61 -9.93 -3.47 12.00
N THR A 62 -10.48 -2.28 11.71
CA THR A 62 -9.98 -1.37 10.67
C THR A 62 -8.52 -0.96 10.93
N LEU A 63 -8.19 -0.57 12.17
CA LEU A 63 -6.81 -0.25 12.55
C LEU A 63 -5.90 -1.49 12.57
N GLY A 64 -6.44 -2.65 12.90
CA GLY A 64 -5.75 -3.93 12.77
C GLY A 64 -5.30 -4.18 11.33
N TYR A 65 -6.22 -4.07 10.36
CA TYR A 65 -5.91 -4.20 8.94
C TYR A 65 -4.92 -3.12 8.47
N LEU A 66 -5.14 -1.86 8.86
CA LEU A 66 -4.24 -0.75 8.53
C LEU A 66 -2.83 -0.95 9.09
N SER A 67 -2.68 -1.61 10.24
CA SER A 67 -1.37 -1.94 10.82
C SER A 67 -0.63 -3.03 10.03
N SER A 68 -1.35 -3.84 9.26
CA SER A 68 -0.78 -4.95 8.48
C SER A 68 -0.30 -4.51 7.08
N LEU A 69 -1.02 -3.56 6.46
CA LEU A 69 -0.70 -3.02 5.12
C LEU A 69 0.75 -2.53 4.96
N PRO A 70 1.34 -1.78 5.93
CA PRO A 70 2.73 -1.35 5.88
C PRO A 70 3.75 -2.48 5.67
N ALA A 71 3.49 -3.69 6.15
CA ALA A 71 4.44 -4.79 5.99
C ALA A 71 4.59 -5.21 4.52
N GLY A 72 3.46 -5.41 3.83
CA GLY A 72 3.44 -5.71 2.40
C GLY A 72 3.98 -4.54 1.57
N PHE A 73 3.62 -3.30 1.93
CA PHE A 73 4.08 -2.12 1.21
C PHE A 73 5.60 -1.90 1.34
N LYS A 74 6.17 -2.16 2.53
CA LYS A 74 7.63 -2.16 2.73
C LYS A 74 8.33 -3.15 1.80
N GLN A 75 7.78 -4.36 1.68
CA GLN A 75 8.35 -5.39 0.79
C GLN A 75 8.30 -4.95 -0.68
N LEU A 76 7.14 -4.45 -1.14
CA LEU A 76 6.97 -3.94 -2.50
C LEU A 76 7.96 -2.81 -2.81
N LEU A 77 8.09 -1.81 -1.93
CA LEU A 77 9.05 -0.72 -2.10
C LEU A 77 10.50 -1.21 -2.15
N GLY A 78 10.86 -2.20 -1.33
CA GLY A 78 12.18 -2.83 -1.39
C GLY A 78 12.43 -3.53 -2.73
N GLN A 79 11.45 -4.27 -3.25
CA GLN A 79 11.53 -4.93 -4.56
C GLN A 79 11.67 -3.93 -5.71
N LEU A 80 10.89 -2.84 -5.70
CA LEU A 80 11.00 -1.77 -6.67
C LEU A 80 12.36 -1.06 -6.58
N GLY A 81 12.89 -0.88 -5.37
CA GLY A 81 14.23 -0.32 -5.17
C GLY A 81 15.31 -1.18 -5.81
N THR A 82 15.30 -2.50 -5.57
CA THR A 82 16.22 -3.43 -6.22
C THR A 82 16.06 -3.45 -7.74
N TRP A 83 14.83 -3.37 -8.25
CA TRP A 83 14.58 -3.27 -9.68
C TRP A 83 15.19 -1.98 -10.27
N ALA A 84 15.02 -0.84 -9.60
CA ALA A 84 15.59 0.44 -10.02
C ALA A 84 17.13 0.40 -10.03
N GLU A 85 17.77 -0.25 -9.05
CA GLU A 85 19.23 -0.45 -9.09
C GLU A 85 19.67 -1.28 -10.29
N GLY A 86 18.90 -2.29 -10.67
CA GLY A 86 19.16 -3.09 -11.85
C GLY A 86 19.22 -2.25 -13.12
N LEU A 87 18.37 -1.21 -13.21
CA LEU A 87 18.37 -0.29 -14.36
C LEU A 87 19.68 0.51 -14.48
N ALA A 88 20.34 0.81 -13.36
CA ALA A 88 21.61 1.56 -13.41
C ALA A 88 22.72 0.80 -14.15
N GLY A 89 22.61 -0.52 -14.27
CA GLY A 89 23.50 -1.36 -15.06
C GLY A 89 23.12 -1.50 -16.54
N ASP A 90 21.99 -0.93 -16.97
CA ASP A 90 21.51 -1.03 -18.35
C ASP A 90 22.21 0.00 -19.25
N PRO A 91 23.05 -0.43 -20.22
CA PRO A 91 23.79 0.49 -21.10
C PRO A 91 22.88 1.26 -22.07
N SER A 92 21.61 0.89 -22.20
CA SER A 92 20.61 1.58 -23.01
C SER A 92 19.84 2.66 -22.23
N LEU A 93 19.93 2.67 -20.89
CA LEU A 93 19.23 3.64 -20.06
C LEU A 93 19.78 5.05 -20.30
N ARG A 94 18.89 6.01 -20.53
CA ARG A 94 19.21 7.43 -20.73
C ARG A 94 18.30 8.28 -19.86
N SER A 95 18.77 9.46 -19.46
CA SER A 95 17.95 10.46 -18.76
C SER A 95 17.35 11.45 -19.76
N ASP A 96 16.09 11.84 -19.58
CA ASP A 96 15.46 12.91 -20.37
C ASP A 96 16.03 14.30 -20.03
N GLN A 97 16.71 14.45 -18.89
CA GLN A 97 17.30 15.73 -18.46
C GLN A 97 18.70 15.96 -19.04
N THR A 98 19.53 14.91 -19.07
CA THR A 98 20.93 15.00 -19.54
C THR A 98 21.14 14.41 -20.93
N HIS A 99 20.17 13.61 -21.40
CA HIS A 99 20.23 12.85 -22.67
C HIS A 99 21.41 11.87 -22.78
N ASP A 100 22.04 11.50 -21.67
CA ASP A 100 23.20 10.60 -21.61
C ASP A 100 22.96 9.38 -20.71
N HIS A 101 23.89 8.43 -20.78
CA HIS A 101 23.83 7.19 -20.00
C HIS A 101 24.12 7.44 -18.52
N GLU A 102 25.13 8.26 -18.22
CA GLU A 102 25.56 8.55 -16.86
C GLU A 102 24.43 9.17 -16.03
N GLY A 103 23.69 10.14 -16.59
CA GLY A 103 22.53 10.72 -15.94
C GLY A 103 21.36 9.75 -15.81
N GLY A 104 21.18 8.82 -16.75
CA GLY A 104 20.20 7.73 -16.63
C GLY A 104 20.52 6.80 -15.46
N ALA A 105 21.77 6.35 -15.37
CA ALA A 105 22.23 5.49 -14.28
C ALA A 105 22.14 6.19 -12.91
N ALA A 106 22.53 7.47 -12.83
CA ALA A 106 22.39 8.26 -11.62
C ALA A 106 20.93 8.38 -11.17
N ALA A 107 20.00 8.71 -12.08
CA ALA A 107 18.57 8.81 -11.77
C ALA A 107 17.98 7.48 -11.26
N ALA A 108 18.42 6.35 -11.82
CA ALA A 108 18.01 5.02 -11.36
C ALA A 108 18.52 4.72 -9.93
N GLN A 109 19.76 5.11 -9.61
CA GLN A 109 20.32 4.98 -8.26
C GLN A 109 19.59 5.86 -7.25
N ASP A 110 19.28 7.11 -7.63
CA ASP A 110 18.51 8.03 -6.79
C ASP A 110 17.10 7.49 -6.51
N ALA A 111 16.41 6.98 -7.54
CA ALA A 111 15.11 6.35 -7.39
C ALA A 111 15.16 5.14 -6.43
N ALA A 112 16.19 4.30 -6.54
CA ALA A 112 16.40 3.18 -5.63
C ALA A 112 16.63 3.63 -4.18
N ALA A 113 17.38 4.71 -3.96
CA ALA A 113 17.61 5.29 -2.64
C ALA A 113 16.31 5.80 -2.01
N GLU A 114 15.49 6.52 -2.78
CA GLU A 114 14.19 7.04 -2.32
C GLU A 114 13.20 5.91 -1.98
N LEU A 115 13.13 4.86 -2.81
CA LEU A 115 12.26 3.70 -2.53
C LEU A 115 12.66 2.97 -1.24
N ARG A 116 13.95 2.88 -0.93
CA ARG A 116 14.42 2.33 0.35
C ARG A 116 14.12 3.23 1.52
N ALA A 117 14.31 4.53 1.37
CA ALA A 117 13.96 5.51 2.39
C ALA A 117 12.45 5.43 2.71
N ALA A 118 11.61 5.31 1.69
CA ALA A 118 10.18 5.07 1.83
C ALA A 118 9.89 3.75 2.58
N ALA A 119 10.55 2.64 2.21
CA ALA A 119 10.40 1.35 2.89
C ALA A 119 10.75 1.42 4.39
N VAL A 120 11.76 2.22 4.76
CA VAL A 120 12.11 2.50 6.16
C VAL A 120 11.01 3.32 6.83
N ALA A 121 10.56 4.41 6.21
CA ALA A 121 9.52 5.30 6.73
C ALA A 121 8.19 4.56 6.98
N VAL A 122 7.82 3.61 6.13
CA VAL A 122 6.65 2.74 6.30
C VAL A 122 6.69 1.95 7.61
N THR A 123 7.88 1.60 8.10
CA THR A 123 8.03 0.93 9.42
C THR A 123 7.61 1.86 10.56
N THR A 124 7.87 3.17 10.43
CA THR A 124 7.43 4.18 11.39
C THR A 124 5.90 4.31 11.39
N VAL A 125 5.28 4.39 10.20
CA VAL A 125 3.81 4.41 10.06
C VAL A 125 3.20 3.19 10.74
N ARG A 126 3.72 1.99 10.45
CA ARG A 126 3.27 0.73 11.08
C ARG A 126 3.26 0.82 12.60
N ARG A 127 4.34 1.32 13.20
CA ARG A 127 4.49 1.46 14.64
C ARG A 127 3.41 2.37 15.23
N HIS A 128 3.16 3.52 14.61
CA HIS A 128 2.16 4.47 15.10
C HIS A 128 0.73 3.94 14.97
N VAL A 129 0.41 3.28 13.86
CA VAL A 129 -0.92 2.64 13.68
C VAL A 129 -1.11 1.50 14.67
N ALA A 130 -0.11 0.65 14.89
CA ALA A 130 -0.19 -0.44 15.87
C ALA A 130 -0.35 0.07 17.32
N ALA A 131 0.31 1.18 17.65
CA ALA A 131 0.12 1.85 18.94
C ALA A 131 -1.31 2.39 19.09
N ALA A 132 -1.84 3.06 18.07
CA ALA A 132 -3.22 3.56 18.05
C ALA A 132 -4.23 2.40 18.18
N HIS A 133 -4.04 1.32 17.44
CA HIS A 133 -4.85 0.09 17.54
C HIS A 133 -4.87 -0.46 18.97
N SER A 134 -3.71 -0.52 19.63
CA SER A 134 -3.58 -0.99 21.01
C SER A 134 -4.26 -0.08 22.03
N MET A 135 -4.31 1.23 21.78
CA MET A 135 -4.98 2.20 22.64
C MET A 135 -6.50 2.14 22.46
N ILE A 136 -6.97 2.09 21.22
CA ILE A 136 -8.41 2.02 20.89
C ILE A 136 -9.03 0.71 21.37
N GLY A 137 -8.30 -0.41 21.31
CA GLY A 137 -8.76 -1.69 21.84
C GLY A 137 -9.02 -1.73 23.36
N ARG A 138 -8.71 -0.65 24.08
CA ARG A 138 -8.99 -0.49 25.52
C ARG A 138 -10.25 0.33 25.79
N LEU A 139 -10.85 0.91 24.75
CA LEU A 139 -12.06 1.72 24.86
C LEU A 139 -13.29 0.82 24.84
N TYR A 140 -14.26 1.11 25.70
CA TYR A 140 -15.58 0.49 25.71
C TYR A 140 -16.62 1.59 25.92
N HIS A 141 -17.86 1.30 25.53
CA HIS A 141 -19.01 2.14 25.84
C HIS A 141 -19.76 1.51 27.01
N ASP A 142 -20.14 2.31 27.99
CA ASP A 142 -21.08 1.88 29.02
C ASP A 142 -22.45 1.63 28.36
N GLU A 143 -23.17 0.58 28.80
CA GLU A 143 -24.56 0.40 28.41
C GLU A 143 -25.39 1.56 28.98
N ALA A 144 -26.11 2.26 28.08
CA ALA A 144 -27.00 3.37 28.43
C ALA A 144 -28.36 2.88 28.96
#